data_AF-S7PT09-F1
#
_entry.id   AF-S7PT09-F1
#
_cell.length_a   1.000
_cell.length_b   1.000
_cell.length_c   1.000
_cell.angle_alpha   90.00
_cell.angle_beta   90.00
_cell.angle_gamma   90.00
#
_symmetry.space_group_name_H-M   'P 1'
#
loop_
_entity.id
_entity.type
_entity.pdbx_description
1 polymer ?
#
loop_
_entity_poly.entity_id
_entity_poly.type
_entity_poly.pdbx_seq_one_letter_code
_entity_poly.pdbx_strand_id
1 'polypeptide(L)'
;MDPTAKDEMQPSLPPGSSCPGPEWPEQERAEQLARGAALKWASGIFYRPEQLARLGQYRSREVQRTRSLEARIKSVVQSYLEGVKTGVWQLAQALEAVQGAREALGQARGLLRGMAKAVQTLEPLREQAVQHKQLQALSQLLPRLRAVPAAVVHAQTLIDAHRLLEAYVSLRELEQLQEETWASLGGLELPVFEGLGPLAEALGQAVEATVGAAGQLAREDPALLVAAVRVAEVEAGRTTSLEQAPRDWRQRCLRALEEGLERVHFGTPLLPGPGALAGWLEALRVALPAELATAEALIAPCCPPHYKVVRLWAHTLHGGLRRCLQQFLEGPELGASDAFTLLHWALHVYLGSVPLGQWEVGGSEAGGSE
;
A
#
# COMPACT_ATOMS: atom_id res chain seq x y z
N MET A 1 -5.62 -33.32 54.65
CA MET A 1 -6.00 -34.64 54.11
C MET A 1 -5.12 -34.84 52.89
N ASP A 2 -4.08 -35.66 52.87
CA ASP A 2 -3.56 -36.65 53.80
C ASP A 2 -2.02 -36.56 53.90
N PRO A 3 -1.42 -37.09 54.98
CA PRO A 3 -0.02 -36.96 55.32
C PRO A 3 0.79 -38.21 54.91
N THR A 4 2.09 -38.22 55.26
CA THR A 4 3.05 -39.34 55.28
C THR A 4 3.99 -39.50 54.07
N ALA A 5 5.21 -38.99 54.25
CA ALA A 5 6.42 -39.76 53.97
C ALA A 5 7.53 -39.22 54.88
N LYS A 6 7.77 -39.98 55.97
CA LYS A 6 9.00 -39.88 56.76
C LYS A 6 10.15 -40.27 55.83
N ASP A 7 11.24 -39.51 55.87
CA ASP A 7 12.56 -40.14 55.71
C ASP A 7 13.56 -39.42 56.62
N GLU A 8 13.76 -40.04 57.78
CA GLU A 8 14.89 -39.77 58.64
C GLU A 8 16.13 -40.33 57.96
N MET A 9 17.06 -39.47 57.53
CA MET A 9 18.40 -39.94 57.21
C MET A 9 19.43 -38.94 57.74
N GLN A 10 19.63 -38.96 59.05
CA GLN A 10 20.89 -38.54 59.63
C GLN A 10 21.98 -39.54 59.17
N PRO A 11 23.11 -39.09 58.61
CA PRO A 11 24.23 -39.99 58.38
C PRO A 11 24.93 -40.22 59.73
N SER A 12 24.70 -41.41 60.30
CA SER A 12 25.49 -41.95 61.40
C SER A 12 26.93 -42.23 60.91
N LEU A 13 27.91 -41.48 61.44
CA LEU A 13 29.32 -41.80 61.27
C LEU A 13 29.68 -43.01 62.16
N PRO A 14 30.24 -44.10 61.63
CA PRO A 14 30.86 -45.13 62.47
C PRO A 14 32.23 -44.65 62.98
N PRO A 15 32.58 -44.91 64.24
CA PRO A 15 33.87 -44.53 64.80
C PRO A 15 34.94 -45.56 64.42
N GLY A 16 36.10 -45.08 63.97
CA GLY A 16 37.31 -45.90 63.85
C GLY A 16 37.34 -46.77 62.59
N SER A 17 37.83 -46.21 61.49
CA SER A 17 38.38 -47.00 60.39
C SER A 17 39.73 -46.40 60.01
N SER A 18 40.79 -47.01 60.54
CA SER A 18 42.12 -46.90 59.94
C SER A 18 42.07 -47.69 58.63
N CYS A 19 41.67 -47.05 57.53
CA CYS A 19 41.81 -47.63 56.21
C CYS A 19 43.32 -47.72 55.88
N PRO A 20 43.89 -48.91 55.61
CA PRO A 20 45.11 -49.01 54.84
C PRO A 20 44.76 -48.51 53.43
N GLY A 21 45.47 -47.49 52.94
CA GLY A 21 45.23 -46.97 51.60
C GLY A 21 45.43 -48.07 50.54
N PRO A 22 44.62 -48.11 49.47
CA PRO A 22 44.80 -49.08 48.39
C PRO A 22 46.19 -48.89 47.76
N GLU A 23 47.02 -49.92 47.84
CA GLU A 23 48.30 -49.96 47.14
C GLU A 23 48.02 -50.02 45.63
N TRP A 24 48.45 -48.99 44.91
CA TRP A 24 48.19 -48.87 43.49
C TRP A 24 49.12 -49.84 42.75
N PRO A 25 48.62 -50.85 42.00
CA PRO A 25 49.48 -51.80 41.31
C PRO A 25 50.39 -51.13 40.25
N GLU A 26 50.01 -49.95 39.78
CA GLU A 26 50.85 -49.10 38.90
C GLU A 26 52.01 -48.45 39.66
N GLN A 27 51.85 -48.16 40.95
CA GLN A 27 52.90 -47.63 41.80
C GLN A 27 54.01 -48.66 41.99
N GLU A 28 53.68 -49.92 42.24
CA GLU A 28 54.68 -50.99 42.36
C GLU A 28 55.48 -51.16 41.06
N ARG A 29 54.80 -51.15 39.90
CA ARG A 29 55.45 -51.22 38.58
C ARG A 29 56.33 -50.00 38.32
N ALA A 30 55.85 -48.80 38.63
CA ALA A 30 56.61 -47.56 38.49
C ALA A 30 57.83 -47.54 39.43
N GLU A 31 57.69 -48.03 40.66
CA GLU A 31 58.79 -48.17 41.61
C GLU A 31 59.83 -49.18 41.12
N GLN A 32 59.42 -50.34 40.60
CA GLN A 32 60.35 -51.32 40.05
C GLN A 32 61.12 -50.77 38.83
N LEU A 33 60.42 -50.07 37.93
CA LEU A 33 61.04 -49.40 36.79
C LEU A 33 62.00 -48.28 37.23
N ALA A 34 61.59 -47.46 38.20
CA ALA A 34 62.41 -46.40 38.77
C ALA A 34 63.65 -46.94 39.48
N ARG A 35 63.51 -48.04 40.25
CA ARG A 35 64.64 -48.76 40.88
C ARG A 35 65.59 -49.30 39.82
N GLY A 36 65.08 -49.95 38.77
CA GLY A 36 65.89 -50.45 37.67
C GLY A 36 66.66 -49.33 36.94
N ALA A 37 66.01 -48.20 36.67
CA ALA A 37 66.64 -47.03 36.06
C ALA A 37 67.68 -46.38 36.99
N ALA A 38 67.37 -46.27 38.28
CA ALA A 38 68.28 -45.75 39.30
C ALA A 38 69.53 -46.63 39.46
N LEU A 39 69.38 -47.95 39.43
CA LEU A 39 70.50 -48.89 39.47
C LEU A 39 71.42 -48.74 38.26
N LYS A 40 70.86 -48.66 37.05
CA LYS A 40 71.62 -48.42 35.82
C LYS A 40 72.37 -47.09 35.88
N TRP A 41 71.69 -46.03 36.29
CA TRP A 41 72.29 -44.70 36.47
C TRP A 41 73.42 -44.70 37.51
N ALA A 42 73.20 -45.32 38.67
CA ALA A 42 74.17 -45.42 39.74
C ALA A 42 75.43 -46.19 39.30
N SER A 43 75.25 -47.28 38.56
CA SER A 43 76.37 -48.06 38.02
C SER A 43 77.24 -47.28 37.02
N GLY A 44 76.65 -46.32 36.28
CA GLY A 44 77.37 -45.48 35.33
C GLY A 44 78.11 -44.29 35.97
N ILE A 45 77.65 -43.79 37.12
CA ILE A 45 78.18 -42.57 37.76
C ILE A 45 79.15 -42.87 38.90
N PHE A 46 78.98 -44.00 39.59
CA PHE A 46 79.82 -44.44 40.70
C PHE A 46 80.64 -45.69 40.32
N TYR A 47 81.36 -45.62 39.19
CA TYR A 47 82.15 -46.76 38.68
C TYR A 47 83.52 -46.91 39.39
N ARG A 48 83.96 -45.90 40.15
CA ARG A 48 85.16 -45.92 41.01
C ARG A 48 84.84 -45.44 42.43
N PRO A 49 85.52 -45.97 43.48
CA PRO A 49 85.22 -45.65 44.87
C PRO A 49 85.41 -44.16 45.21
N GLU A 50 86.33 -43.45 44.57
CA GLU A 50 86.56 -42.01 44.81
C GLU A 50 85.35 -41.15 44.39
N GLN A 51 84.49 -41.65 43.50
CA GLN A 51 83.31 -40.93 43.01
C GLN A 51 82.16 -40.94 44.01
N LEU A 52 82.18 -41.86 45.00
CA LEU A 52 81.21 -41.90 46.09
C LEU A 52 81.30 -40.66 47.00
N ALA A 53 82.41 -39.92 46.98
CA ALA A 53 82.52 -38.63 47.68
C ALA A 53 81.44 -37.61 47.26
N ARG A 54 80.90 -37.72 46.02
CA ARG A 54 79.83 -36.86 45.51
C ARG A 54 78.41 -37.37 45.82
N LEU A 55 78.26 -38.56 46.42
CA LEU A 55 76.97 -39.18 46.73
C LEU A 55 76.11 -38.30 47.64
N GLY A 56 76.71 -37.65 48.64
CA GLY A 56 76.01 -36.70 49.51
C GLY A 56 75.43 -35.51 48.76
N GLN A 57 76.13 -35.02 47.73
CA GLN A 57 75.67 -33.93 46.87
C GLN A 57 74.49 -34.38 45.97
N TYR A 58 74.56 -35.58 45.39
CA TYR A 58 73.46 -36.15 44.60
C TYR A 58 72.22 -36.44 45.45
N ARG A 59 72.41 -37.02 46.64
CA ARG A 59 71.31 -37.25 47.60
C ARG A 59 70.63 -35.93 47.97
N SER A 60 71.41 -34.89 48.24
CA SER A 60 70.88 -33.55 48.54
C SER A 60 70.09 -32.97 47.34
N ARG A 61 70.59 -33.12 46.11
CA ARG A 61 69.90 -32.68 44.88
C ARG A 61 68.58 -33.42 44.65
N GLU A 62 68.56 -34.75 44.78
CA GLU A 62 67.33 -35.54 44.58
C GLU A 62 66.30 -35.29 45.69
N VAL A 63 66.74 -35.09 46.95
CA VAL A 63 65.86 -34.63 48.04
C VAL A 63 65.28 -33.24 47.73
N GLN A 64 66.08 -32.32 47.18
CA GLN A 64 65.58 -31.00 46.80
C GLN A 64 64.61 -31.07 45.61
N ARG A 65 64.86 -31.94 44.64
CA ARG A 65 64.00 -32.17 43.47
C ARG A 65 62.67 -32.81 43.85
N THR A 66 62.67 -33.81 44.74
CA THR A 66 61.45 -34.42 45.25
C THR A 66 60.62 -33.40 46.05
N ARG A 67 61.26 -32.63 46.94
CA ARG A 67 60.60 -31.52 47.66
C ARG A 67 59.99 -30.48 46.72
N SER A 68 60.67 -30.10 45.64
CA SER A 68 60.14 -29.13 44.67
C SER A 68 58.98 -29.70 43.84
N LEU A 69 59.06 -30.96 43.43
CA LEU A 69 57.97 -31.66 42.76
C LEU A 69 56.74 -31.81 43.66
N GLU A 70 56.93 -32.22 44.91
CA GLU A 70 55.85 -32.30 45.89
C GLU A 70 55.20 -30.94 46.14
N ALA A 71 55.99 -29.88 46.32
CA ALA A 71 55.47 -28.52 46.48
C ALA A 71 54.66 -28.07 45.24
N ARG A 72 55.14 -28.39 44.03
CA ARG A 72 54.44 -28.06 42.79
C ARG A 72 53.14 -28.84 42.64
N ILE A 73 53.15 -30.14 42.92
CA ILE A 73 51.95 -30.98 42.90
C ILE A 73 50.94 -30.48 43.93
N LYS A 74 51.37 -30.18 45.15
CA LYS A 74 50.49 -29.60 46.19
C LYS A 74 49.87 -28.29 45.73
N SER A 75 50.67 -27.38 45.16
CA SER A 75 50.19 -26.10 44.64
C SER A 75 49.18 -26.27 43.50
N VAL A 76 49.45 -27.18 42.56
CA VAL A 76 48.56 -27.48 41.42
C VAL A 76 47.27 -28.14 41.88
N VAL A 77 47.35 -29.14 42.76
CA VAL A 77 46.15 -29.80 43.33
C VAL A 77 45.33 -28.81 44.14
N GLN A 78 45.98 -27.94 44.93
CA GLN A 78 45.30 -26.91 45.68
C GLN A 78 44.60 -25.89 44.75
N SER A 79 45.27 -25.42 43.68
CA SER A 79 44.64 -24.51 42.73
C SER A 79 43.47 -25.15 41.97
N TYR A 80 43.58 -26.44 41.61
CA TYR A 80 42.47 -27.19 41.02
C TYR A 80 41.30 -27.35 42.01
N LEU A 81 41.56 -27.71 43.27
CA LEU A 81 40.53 -27.85 44.28
C LEU A 81 39.81 -26.52 44.56
N GLU A 82 40.54 -25.42 44.66
CA GLU A 82 39.94 -24.08 44.80
C GLU A 82 39.15 -23.68 43.54
N GLY A 83 39.65 -24.03 42.35
CA GLY A 83 38.93 -23.83 41.08
C GLY A 83 37.63 -24.64 41.02
N VAL A 84 37.65 -25.89 41.44
CA VAL A 84 36.45 -26.75 41.50
C VAL A 84 35.47 -26.22 42.56
N LYS A 85 35.96 -25.85 43.74
CA LYS A 85 35.13 -25.30 44.82
C LYS A 85 34.43 -23.99 44.40
N THR A 86 35.17 -23.09 43.75
CA THR A 86 34.59 -21.85 43.20
C THR A 86 33.61 -22.12 42.06
N GLY A 87 33.94 -23.05 41.15
CA GLY A 87 33.04 -23.46 40.08
C GLY A 87 31.72 -24.07 40.58
N VAL A 88 31.77 -24.96 41.58
CA VAL A 88 30.57 -25.55 42.21
C VAL A 88 29.74 -24.48 42.91
N TRP A 89 30.39 -23.54 43.62
CA TRP A 89 29.69 -22.43 44.26
C TRP A 89 29.01 -21.51 43.23
N GLN A 90 29.68 -21.17 42.13
CA GLN A 90 29.10 -20.38 41.03
C GLN A 90 27.93 -21.11 40.36
N LEU A 91 28.03 -22.43 40.17
CA LEU A 91 26.94 -23.24 39.64
C LEU A 91 25.72 -23.25 40.57
N ALA A 92 25.95 -23.35 41.88
CA ALA A 92 24.88 -23.26 42.87
C ALA A 92 24.18 -21.89 42.82
N GLN A 93 24.95 -20.80 42.75
CA GLN A 93 24.38 -19.46 42.60
C GLN A 93 23.63 -19.26 41.28
N ALA A 94 24.17 -19.77 40.17
CA ALA A 94 23.50 -19.68 38.87
C ALA A 94 22.18 -20.46 38.88
N LEU A 95 22.14 -21.62 39.55
CA LEU A 95 20.93 -22.42 39.71
C LEU A 95 19.87 -21.68 40.54
N GLU A 96 20.25 -21.07 41.66
CA GLU A 96 19.35 -20.21 42.44
C GLU A 96 18.82 -19.03 41.61
N ALA A 97 19.69 -18.35 40.86
CA ALA A 97 19.30 -17.23 40.01
C ALA A 97 18.30 -17.65 38.90
N VAL A 98 18.52 -18.82 38.28
CA VAL A 98 17.61 -19.37 37.27
C VAL A 98 16.26 -19.76 37.89
N GLN A 99 16.25 -20.33 39.10
CA GLN A 99 15.03 -20.64 39.83
C GLN A 99 14.24 -19.35 40.15
N GLY A 100 14.90 -18.33 40.69
CA GLY A 100 14.29 -17.03 40.95
C GLY A 100 13.73 -16.37 39.68
N ALA A 101 14.47 -16.43 38.57
CA ALA A 101 14.00 -15.93 37.28
C ALA A 101 12.76 -16.70 36.77
N ARG A 102 12.74 -18.02 36.96
CA ARG A 102 11.60 -18.87 36.58
C ARG A 102 10.35 -18.53 37.41
N GLU A 103 10.52 -18.29 38.71
CA GLU A 103 9.43 -17.86 39.59
C GLU A 103 8.88 -16.49 39.19
N ALA A 104 9.77 -15.52 38.96
CA ALA A 104 9.39 -14.18 38.50
C ALA A 104 8.63 -14.23 37.16
N LEU A 105 9.07 -15.06 36.20
CA LEU A 105 8.35 -15.30 34.95
C LEU A 105 6.99 -15.96 35.17
N GLY A 106 6.88 -16.87 36.14
CA GLY A 106 5.62 -17.48 36.54
C GLY A 106 4.63 -16.43 37.07
N GLN A 107 5.09 -15.54 37.95
CA GLN A 107 4.29 -14.44 38.49
C GLN A 107 3.85 -13.47 37.39
N ALA A 108 4.76 -13.05 36.49
CA ALA A 108 4.45 -12.17 35.36
C ALA A 108 3.39 -12.79 34.43
N ARG A 109 3.50 -14.08 34.10
CA ARG A 109 2.47 -14.80 33.33
C ARG A 109 1.12 -14.83 34.05
N GLY A 110 1.13 -14.99 35.37
CA GLY A 110 -0.08 -14.91 36.20
C GLY A 110 -0.76 -13.54 36.10
N LEU A 111 0.01 -12.46 36.25
CA LEU A 111 -0.47 -11.09 36.11
C LEU A 111 -1.04 -10.81 34.72
N LEU A 112 -0.35 -11.23 33.65
CA LEU A 112 -0.82 -11.06 32.27
C LEU A 112 -2.14 -11.81 32.02
N ARG A 113 -2.29 -13.03 32.54
CA ARG A 113 -3.58 -13.75 32.48
C ARG A 113 -4.67 -13.05 33.27
N GLY A 114 -4.33 -12.47 34.42
CA GLY A 114 -5.24 -11.64 35.21
C GLY A 114 -5.71 -10.41 34.43
N MET A 115 -4.78 -9.71 33.79
CA MET A 115 -5.10 -8.56 32.91
C MET A 115 -5.97 -8.96 31.73
N ALA A 116 -5.69 -10.09 31.07
CA ALA A 116 -6.52 -10.57 29.96
C ALA A 116 -7.97 -10.85 30.40
N LYS A 117 -8.16 -11.49 31.57
CA LYS A 117 -9.49 -11.68 32.17
C LYS A 117 -10.16 -10.34 32.51
N ALA A 118 -9.40 -9.39 33.06
CA ALA A 118 -9.91 -8.06 33.36
C ALA A 118 -10.38 -7.33 32.08
N VAL A 119 -9.61 -7.43 30.98
CA VAL A 119 -10.00 -6.88 29.68
C VAL A 119 -11.31 -7.49 29.18
N GLN A 120 -11.49 -8.81 29.30
CA GLN A 120 -12.76 -9.48 28.97
C GLN A 120 -13.93 -8.98 29.84
N THR A 121 -13.71 -8.78 31.15
CA THR A 121 -14.76 -8.21 32.02
C THR A 121 -15.10 -6.76 31.69
N LEU A 122 -14.18 -6.02 31.06
CA LEU A 122 -14.37 -4.63 30.63
C LEU A 122 -14.89 -4.49 29.20
N GLU A 123 -14.98 -5.59 28.45
CA GLU A 123 -15.52 -5.64 27.09
C GLU A 123 -16.91 -5.00 26.97
N PRO A 124 -17.91 -5.31 27.83
CA PRO A 124 -19.21 -4.64 27.77
C PRO A 124 -19.11 -3.13 28.03
N LEU A 125 -18.21 -2.68 28.92
CA LEU A 125 -18.00 -1.24 29.13
C LEU A 125 -17.34 -0.56 27.92
N ARG A 126 -16.46 -1.27 27.20
CA ARG A 126 -15.88 -0.78 25.95
C ARG A 126 -16.94 -0.64 24.86
N GLU A 127 -17.81 -1.62 24.71
CA GLU A 127 -18.95 -1.56 23.78
C GLU A 127 -19.86 -0.37 24.11
N GLN A 128 -20.22 -0.20 25.38
CA GLN A 128 -21.02 0.94 25.85
C GLN A 128 -20.28 2.28 25.61
N ALA A 129 -18.96 2.34 25.79
CA ALA A 129 -18.18 3.53 25.50
C ALA A 129 -18.12 3.86 24.00
N VAL A 130 -18.07 2.84 23.12
CA VAL A 130 -18.15 3.03 21.67
C VAL A 130 -19.54 3.56 21.29
N GLN A 131 -20.61 2.93 21.79
CA GLN A 131 -21.99 3.38 21.57
C GLN A 131 -22.19 4.82 22.07
N HIS A 132 -21.66 5.15 23.26
CA HIS A 132 -21.74 6.51 23.79
C HIS A 132 -21.02 7.52 22.90
N LYS A 133 -19.82 7.19 22.39
CA LYS A 133 -19.10 8.04 21.44
C LYS A 133 -19.86 8.24 20.13
N GLN A 134 -20.45 7.17 19.59
CA GLN A 134 -21.28 7.23 18.38
C GLN A 134 -22.51 8.11 18.60
N LEU A 135 -23.22 7.94 19.72
CA LEU A 135 -24.38 8.74 20.09
C LEU A 135 -24.01 10.21 20.32
N GLN A 136 -22.86 10.48 20.95
CA GLN A 136 -22.34 11.83 21.13
C GLN A 136 -22.05 12.49 19.78
N ALA A 137 -21.35 11.79 18.88
CA ALA A 137 -21.07 12.29 17.53
C ALA A 137 -22.37 12.55 16.75
N LEU A 138 -23.31 11.61 16.80
CA LEU A 138 -24.64 11.78 16.20
C LEU A 138 -25.37 12.99 16.75
N SER A 139 -25.34 13.22 18.06
CA SER A 139 -26.02 14.37 18.67
C SER A 139 -25.47 15.71 18.16
N GLN A 140 -24.16 15.77 17.86
CA GLN A 140 -23.51 16.96 17.30
C GLN A 140 -23.80 17.13 15.81
N LEU A 141 -23.91 16.02 15.07
CA LEU A 141 -24.19 16.02 13.63
C LEU A 141 -25.69 16.15 13.30
N LEU A 142 -26.58 15.85 14.26
CA LEU A 142 -28.04 15.82 14.09
C LEU A 142 -28.62 17.10 13.43
N PRO A 143 -28.21 18.32 13.81
CA PRO A 143 -28.74 19.54 13.18
C PRO A 143 -28.40 19.63 11.69
N ARG A 144 -27.18 19.23 11.31
CA ARG A 144 -26.72 19.19 9.91
C ARG A 144 -27.43 18.08 9.15
N LEU A 145 -27.57 16.89 9.75
CA LEU A 145 -28.31 15.75 9.18
C LEU A 145 -29.77 16.11 8.87
N ARG A 146 -30.42 16.85 9.76
CA ARG A 146 -31.82 17.30 9.54
C ARG A 146 -31.95 18.26 8.36
N ALA A 147 -30.89 19.01 8.04
CA ALA A 147 -30.86 19.95 6.92
C ALA A 147 -30.53 19.28 5.56
N VAL A 148 -30.00 18.05 5.56
CA VAL A 148 -29.57 17.35 4.32
C VAL A 148 -30.68 17.29 3.27
N PRO A 149 -31.93 16.88 3.56
CA PRO A 149 -32.98 16.82 2.53
C PRO A 149 -33.27 18.19 1.90
N ALA A 150 -33.27 19.26 2.70
CA ALA A 150 -33.48 20.62 2.21
C ALA A 150 -32.30 21.10 1.34
N ALA A 151 -31.07 20.75 1.73
CA ALA A 151 -29.86 21.06 0.97
C ALA A 151 -29.80 20.29 -0.36
N VAL A 152 -30.27 19.03 -0.40
CA VAL A 152 -30.39 18.25 -1.65
C VAL A 152 -31.36 18.93 -2.61
N VAL A 153 -32.53 19.36 -2.13
CA VAL A 153 -33.50 20.10 -2.96
C VAL A 153 -32.89 21.43 -3.43
N HIS A 154 -32.16 22.14 -2.57
CA HIS A 154 -31.48 23.37 -2.96
C HIS A 154 -30.43 23.14 -4.06
N ALA A 155 -29.60 22.11 -3.92
CA ALA A 155 -28.63 21.73 -4.94
C ALA A 155 -29.32 21.41 -6.28
N GLN A 156 -30.46 20.72 -6.25
CA GLN A 156 -31.26 20.47 -7.45
C GLN A 156 -31.73 21.78 -8.11
N THR A 157 -32.24 22.75 -7.33
CA THR A 157 -32.63 24.06 -7.90
C THR A 157 -31.46 24.83 -8.51
N LEU A 158 -30.23 24.65 -8.00
CA LEU A 158 -29.03 25.23 -8.60
C LEU A 158 -28.67 24.56 -9.94
N ILE A 159 -28.88 23.24 -10.05
CA ILE A 159 -28.73 22.49 -11.31
C ILE A 159 -29.73 23.02 -12.33
N ASP A 160 -31.01 23.12 -11.95
CA ASP A 160 -32.09 23.60 -12.82
C ASP A 160 -31.85 25.06 -13.27
N ALA A 161 -31.20 25.88 -12.44
CA ALA A 161 -30.81 27.25 -12.75
C ALA A 161 -29.46 27.37 -13.49
N HIS A 162 -28.86 26.26 -13.93
CA HIS A 162 -27.57 26.19 -14.61
C HIS A 162 -26.37 26.76 -13.80
N ARG A 163 -26.49 26.85 -12.47
CA ARG A 163 -25.40 27.29 -11.57
C ARG A 163 -24.52 26.09 -11.17
N LEU A 164 -23.89 25.47 -12.16
CA LEU A 164 -23.22 24.16 -12.04
C LEU A 164 -22.11 24.12 -10.98
N LEU A 165 -21.31 25.19 -10.86
CA LEU A 165 -20.23 25.25 -9.85
C LEU A 165 -20.77 25.25 -8.43
N GLU A 166 -21.86 25.98 -8.19
CA GLU A 166 -22.47 26.08 -6.86
C GLU A 166 -23.21 24.80 -6.50
N ALA A 167 -23.91 24.20 -7.47
CA ALA A 167 -24.49 22.87 -7.34
C ALA A 167 -23.41 21.83 -6.98
N TYR A 168 -22.25 21.89 -7.65
CA TYR A 168 -21.11 21.02 -7.34
C TYR A 168 -20.59 21.24 -5.91
N VAL A 169 -20.35 22.49 -5.50
CA VAL A 169 -19.91 22.80 -4.13
C VAL A 169 -20.92 22.27 -3.10
N SER A 170 -22.21 22.48 -3.32
CA SER A 170 -23.25 21.96 -2.43
C SER A 170 -23.28 20.44 -2.38
N LEU A 171 -23.12 19.74 -3.51
CA LEU A 171 -22.98 18.28 -3.53
C LEU A 171 -21.74 17.84 -2.74
N ARG A 172 -20.62 18.55 -2.87
CA ARG A 172 -19.38 18.23 -2.15
C ARG A 172 -19.48 18.38 -0.65
N GLU A 173 -20.14 19.44 -0.18
CA GLU A 173 -20.40 19.62 1.25
C GLU A 173 -21.26 18.49 1.83
N LEU A 174 -22.23 18.01 1.06
CA LEU A 174 -23.10 16.90 1.46
C LEU A 174 -22.39 15.54 1.45
N GLU A 175 -21.53 15.28 0.47
CA GLU A 175 -20.71 14.08 0.44
C GLU A 175 -19.65 14.08 1.55
N GLN A 176 -19.04 15.24 1.85
CA GLN A 176 -18.14 15.36 3.00
C GLN A 176 -18.89 15.09 4.32
N LEU A 177 -20.11 15.60 4.44
CA LEU A 177 -21.01 15.28 5.56
C LEU A 177 -21.28 13.78 5.67
N GLN A 178 -21.52 13.10 4.55
CA GLN A 178 -21.68 11.66 4.52
C GLN A 178 -20.42 10.94 5.03
N GLU A 179 -19.24 11.30 4.53
CA GLU A 179 -17.96 10.74 4.96
C GLU A 179 -17.69 10.97 6.47
N GLU A 180 -17.96 12.17 6.97
CA GLU A 180 -17.87 12.52 8.41
C GLU A 180 -18.79 11.65 9.27
N THR A 181 -20.03 11.43 8.81
CA THR A 181 -21.01 10.60 9.52
C THR A 181 -20.64 9.12 9.47
N TRP A 182 -20.17 8.64 8.32
CA TRP A 182 -19.72 7.26 8.14
C TRP A 182 -18.55 6.93 9.08
N ALA A 183 -17.53 7.79 9.12
CA ALA A 183 -16.36 7.61 9.97
C ALA A 183 -16.70 7.66 11.46
N SER A 184 -17.58 8.60 11.87
CA SER A 184 -17.97 8.75 13.28
C SER A 184 -18.89 7.63 13.79
N LEU A 185 -19.66 7.00 12.89
CA LEU A 185 -20.54 5.88 13.20
C LEU A 185 -19.88 4.50 13.11
N GLY A 186 -18.62 4.44 12.68
CA GLY A 186 -17.92 3.16 12.52
C GLY A 186 -18.44 2.35 11.33
N GLY A 187 -18.82 3.03 10.24
CA GLY A 187 -19.25 2.38 9.01
C GLY A 187 -20.73 2.05 8.93
N LEU A 188 -21.61 2.89 9.51
CA LEU A 188 -23.05 2.75 9.38
C LEU A 188 -23.62 3.75 8.36
N GLU A 189 -24.33 3.25 7.35
CA GLU A 189 -24.93 4.10 6.32
C GLU A 189 -26.26 4.65 6.84
N LEU A 190 -26.49 5.95 6.66
CA LEU A 190 -27.75 6.59 7.01
C LEU A 190 -28.59 6.81 5.74
N PRO A 191 -29.91 6.50 5.78
CA PRO A 191 -30.79 6.65 4.62
C PRO A 191 -30.99 8.12 4.21
N VAL A 192 -30.64 9.06 5.09
CA VAL A 192 -30.72 10.51 4.84
C VAL A 192 -29.88 10.92 3.62
N PHE A 193 -28.85 10.14 3.26
CA PHE A 193 -27.95 10.41 2.14
C PHE A 193 -28.32 9.69 0.83
N GLU A 194 -29.41 8.92 0.78
CA GLU A 194 -29.84 8.20 -0.43
C GLU A 194 -30.04 9.14 -1.64
N GLY A 195 -30.42 10.40 -1.39
CA GLY A 195 -30.60 11.43 -2.43
C GLY A 195 -29.30 11.93 -3.07
N LEU A 196 -28.11 11.63 -2.53
CA LEU A 196 -26.85 12.14 -3.09
C LEU A 196 -26.46 11.47 -4.41
N GLY A 197 -26.72 10.18 -4.55
CA GLY A 197 -26.51 9.44 -5.80
C GLY A 197 -27.26 10.05 -6.99
N PRO A 198 -28.60 10.17 -6.95
CA PRO A 198 -29.36 10.77 -8.04
C PRO A 198 -29.03 12.26 -8.25
N LEU A 199 -28.72 13.01 -7.18
CA LEU A 199 -28.28 14.41 -7.33
C LEU A 199 -26.96 14.52 -8.09
N ALA A 200 -25.99 13.65 -7.79
CA ALA A 200 -24.73 13.61 -8.51
C ALA A 200 -24.92 13.23 -9.98
N GLU A 201 -25.79 12.26 -10.27
CA GLU A 201 -26.10 11.88 -11.64
C GLU A 201 -26.83 13.00 -12.39
N ALA A 202 -27.77 13.70 -11.75
CA ALA A 202 -28.44 14.86 -12.33
C ALA A 202 -27.45 16.00 -12.66
N LEU A 203 -26.49 16.26 -11.77
CA LEU A 203 -25.42 17.22 -12.04
C LEU A 203 -24.53 16.77 -13.20
N GLY A 204 -24.18 15.47 -13.25
CA GLY A 204 -23.43 14.88 -14.36
C GLY A 204 -24.14 15.07 -15.70
N GLN A 205 -25.44 14.77 -15.76
CA GLN A 205 -26.27 14.96 -16.95
C GLN A 205 -26.39 16.43 -17.36
N ALA A 206 -26.50 17.35 -16.39
CA ALA A 206 -26.53 18.79 -16.67
C ALA A 206 -25.19 19.26 -17.25
N VAL A 207 -24.06 18.80 -16.70
CA VAL A 207 -22.73 19.06 -17.24
C VAL A 207 -22.59 18.51 -18.65
N GLU A 208 -23.01 17.27 -18.90
CA GLU A 208 -23.00 16.65 -20.23
C GLU A 208 -23.85 17.44 -21.23
N ALA A 209 -25.05 17.87 -20.85
CA ALA A 209 -25.93 18.65 -21.71
C ALA A 209 -25.33 20.02 -22.05
N THR A 210 -24.78 20.72 -21.06
CA THR A 210 -24.08 22.01 -21.26
C THR A 210 -22.88 21.84 -22.17
N VAL A 211 -22.05 20.83 -21.93
CA VAL A 211 -20.87 20.55 -22.74
C VAL A 211 -21.27 20.13 -24.15
N GLY A 212 -22.32 19.33 -24.34
CA GLY A 212 -22.84 18.97 -25.66
C GLY A 212 -23.36 20.15 -26.48
N ALA A 213 -23.73 21.26 -25.84
CA ALA A 213 -24.08 22.52 -26.48
C ALA A 213 -22.90 23.49 -26.64
N ALA A 214 -21.64 23.03 -26.48
CA ALA A 214 -20.45 23.87 -26.46
C ALA A 214 -20.32 24.82 -27.66
N GLY A 215 -20.70 24.40 -28.87
CA GLY A 215 -20.64 25.25 -30.06
C GLY A 215 -21.52 26.50 -29.96
N GLN A 216 -22.73 26.36 -29.42
CA GLN A 216 -23.65 27.49 -29.21
C GLN A 216 -23.23 28.30 -27.97
N LEU A 217 -22.95 27.62 -26.86
CA LEU A 217 -22.60 28.26 -25.60
C LEU A 217 -21.29 29.04 -25.65
N ALA A 218 -20.29 28.59 -26.40
CA ALA A 218 -19.06 29.35 -26.56
C ALA A 218 -19.28 30.72 -27.21
N ARG A 219 -20.40 30.91 -27.92
CA ARG A 219 -20.81 32.19 -28.52
C ARG A 219 -21.72 33.02 -27.60
N GLU A 220 -22.61 32.36 -26.87
CA GLU A 220 -23.64 33.00 -26.04
C GLU A 220 -23.19 33.24 -24.58
N ASP A 221 -22.65 32.21 -23.94
CA ASP A 221 -22.19 32.23 -22.55
C ASP A 221 -20.99 31.27 -22.33
N PRO A 222 -19.76 31.73 -22.62
CA PRO A 222 -18.56 30.91 -22.41
C PRO A 222 -18.29 30.61 -20.94
N ALA A 223 -18.82 31.41 -20.01
CA ALA A 223 -18.61 31.20 -18.58
C ALA A 223 -19.32 29.93 -18.09
N LEU A 224 -20.52 29.66 -18.61
CA LEU A 224 -21.25 28.42 -18.35
C LEU A 224 -20.49 27.19 -18.85
N LEU A 225 -19.92 27.26 -20.06
CA LEU A 225 -19.12 26.17 -20.62
C LEU A 225 -17.86 25.89 -19.77
N VAL A 226 -17.14 26.93 -19.38
CA VAL A 226 -15.97 26.81 -18.48
C VAL A 226 -16.38 26.22 -17.13
N ALA A 227 -17.52 26.64 -16.58
CA ALA A 227 -18.04 26.09 -15.34
C ALA A 227 -18.28 24.58 -15.44
N ALA A 228 -18.93 24.11 -16.51
CA ALA A 228 -19.20 22.70 -16.73
C ALA A 228 -17.90 21.87 -16.88
N VAL A 229 -16.97 22.34 -17.71
CA VAL A 229 -15.68 21.67 -17.92
C VAL A 229 -14.86 21.63 -16.63
N ARG A 230 -14.89 22.71 -15.84
CA ARG A 230 -14.18 22.77 -14.56
C ARG A 230 -14.74 21.79 -13.54
N VAL A 231 -16.06 21.63 -13.45
CA VAL A 231 -16.69 20.62 -12.58
C VAL A 231 -16.21 19.22 -12.95
N ALA A 232 -16.19 18.90 -14.26
CA ALA A 232 -15.73 17.59 -14.74
C ALA A 232 -14.25 17.31 -14.45
N GLU A 233 -13.38 18.31 -14.62
CA GLU A 233 -11.95 18.18 -14.34
C GLU A 233 -11.65 18.02 -12.84
N VAL A 234 -12.34 18.79 -11.99
CA VAL A 234 -12.15 18.71 -10.54
C VAL A 234 -12.58 17.34 -10.03
N GLU A 235 -13.69 16.78 -10.53
CA GLU A 235 -14.15 15.45 -10.13
C GLU A 235 -13.21 14.33 -10.65
N ALA A 236 -12.64 14.48 -11.86
CA ALA A 236 -11.69 13.50 -12.41
C ALA A 236 -10.39 13.37 -11.61
N GLY A 237 -10.00 14.41 -10.88
CA GLY A 237 -8.84 14.37 -9.96
C GLY A 237 -9.13 13.75 -8.59
N ARG A 238 -10.37 13.31 -8.33
CA ARG A 238 -10.78 12.83 -7.01
C ARG A 238 -10.45 11.35 -6.80
N THR A 239 -9.79 11.05 -5.68
CA THR A 239 -9.79 9.72 -5.07
C THR A 239 -10.85 9.71 -3.96
N THR A 240 -11.99 9.06 -4.17
CA THR A 240 -13.02 8.91 -3.13
C THR A 240 -12.49 8.02 -2.01
N SER A 241 -12.73 8.39 -0.75
CA SER A 241 -12.34 7.58 0.42
C SER A 241 -13.36 6.48 0.72
N LEU A 242 -14.62 6.72 0.36
CA LEU A 242 -15.65 5.71 0.21
C LEU A 242 -15.41 4.98 -1.12
N GLU A 243 -15.65 3.67 -1.19
CA GLU A 243 -15.61 2.85 -2.41
C GLU A 243 -16.72 3.22 -3.41
N GLN A 244 -16.85 4.50 -3.75
CA GLN A 244 -17.75 4.98 -4.79
C GLN A 244 -17.15 4.65 -6.15
N ALA A 245 -17.98 4.14 -7.05
CA ALA A 245 -17.56 3.89 -8.42
C ALA A 245 -17.07 5.19 -9.08
N PRO A 246 -16.00 5.15 -9.89
CA PRO A 246 -15.56 6.31 -10.64
C PRO A 246 -16.70 6.79 -11.54
N ARG A 247 -17.05 8.08 -11.45
CA ARG A 247 -18.16 8.67 -12.22
C ARG A 247 -17.75 9.02 -13.66
N ASP A 248 -16.45 9.03 -13.94
CA ASP A 248 -15.86 9.28 -15.26
C ASP A 248 -16.32 10.57 -15.95
N TRP A 249 -16.67 11.61 -15.19
CA TRP A 249 -17.24 12.86 -15.71
C TRP A 249 -16.40 13.51 -16.81
N ARG A 250 -15.06 13.42 -16.72
CA ARG A 250 -14.17 13.86 -17.80
C ARG A 250 -14.41 13.10 -19.11
N GLN A 251 -14.51 11.77 -19.05
CA GLN A 251 -14.77 10.96 -20.25
C GLN A 251 -16.18 11.19 -20.78
N ARG A 252 -17.16 11.37 -19.88
CA ARG A 252 -18.53 11.76 -20.26
C ARG A 252 -18.57 13.13 -20.94
N CYS A 253 -17.81 14.10 -20.44
CA CYS A 253 -17.68 15.42 -21.07
C CYS A 253 -17.06 15.35 -22.46
N LEU A 254 -15.96 14.61 -22.63
CA LEU A 254 -15.35 14.43 -23.96
C LEU A 254 -16.32 13.79 -24.95
N ARG A 255 -17.04 12.74 -24.53
CA ARG A 255 -18.08 12.13 -25.37
C ARG A 255 -19.22 13.10 -25.67
N ALA A 256 -19.67 13.88 -24.70
CA ALA A 256 -20.73 14.86 -24.90
C ALA A 256 -20.33 15.94 -25.91
N LEU A 257 -19.06 16.37 -25.93
CA LEU A 257 -18.54 17.28 -26.97
C LEU A 257 -18.66 16.67 -28.36
N GLU A 258 -18.26 15.40 -28.51
CA GLU A 258 -18.31 14.68 -29.79
C GLU A 258 -19.76 14.50 -30.25
N GLU A 259 -20.61 13.95 -29.39
CA GLU A 259 -22.02 13.69 -29.68
C GLU A 259 -22.81 14.98 -29.96
N GLY A 260 -22.51 16.05 -29.22
CA GLY A 260 -23.08 17.38 -29.44
C GLY A 260 -22.79 17.90 -30.84
N LEU A 261 -21.52 17.83 -31.25
CA LEU A 261 -21.07 18.26 -32.57
C LEU A 261 -21.67 17.40 -33.69
N GLU A 262 -21.70 16.08 -33.51
CA GLU A 262 -22.33 15.15 -34.45
C GLU A 262 -23.82 15.42 -34.61
N ARG A 263 -24.53 15.68 -33.51
CA ARG A 263 -25.97 15.96 -33.53
C ARG A 263 -26.30 17.23 -34.32
N VAL A 264 -25.44 18.26 -34.22
CA VAL A 264 -25.62 19.54 -34.93
C VAL A 264 -25.37 19.41 -36.43
N HIS A 265 -24.31 18.69 -36.85
CA HIS A 265 -23.89 18.64 -38.26
C HIS A 265 -24.28 17.38 -39.02
N PHE A 266 -24.58 16.28 -38.33
CA PHE A 266 -24.80 14.96 -38.92
C PHE A 266 -26.03 14.26 -38.33
N GLY A 267 -26.88 14.97 -37.60
CA GLY A 267 -28.14 14.45 -37.09
C GLY A 267 -29.07 13.94 -38.20
N THR A 268 -29.97 13.03 -37.84
CA THR A 268 -30.89 12.30 -38.73
C THR A 268 -31.67 13.14 -39.77
N PRO A 269 -32.10 14.40 -39.52
CA PRO A 269 -32.78 15.21 -40.54
C PRO A 269 -31.86 15.82 -41.61
N LEU A 270 -30.53 15.68 -41.50
CA LEU A 270 -29.58 16.33 -42.42
C LEU A 270 -29.12 15.43 -43.58
N LEU A 271 -29.46 14.14 -43.59
CA LEU A 271 -29.12 13.25 -44.71
C LEU A 271 -29.86 13.69 -45.97
N PRO A 272 -29.17 13.96 -47.09
CA PRO A 272 -29.81 14.47 -48.29
C PRO A 272 -30.74 13.42 -48.91
N GLY A 273 -31.96 13.84 -49.24
CA GLY A 273 -32.83 13.07 -50.13
C GLY A 273 -32.25 12.96 -51.55
N PRO A 274 -32.83 12.10 -52.42
CA PRO A 274 -32.35 11.93 -53.79
C PRO A 274 -32.33 13.27 -54.54
N GLY A 275 -31.18 13.63 -55.14
CA GLY A 275 -30.96 14.90 -55.85
C GLY A 275 -30.61 16.12 -54.97
N ALA A 276 -30.56 15.98 -53.64
CA ALA A 276 -30.19 17.07 -52.72
C ALA A 276 -28.72 17.02 -52.25
N LEU A 277 -27.94 16.05 -52.74
CA LEU A 277 -26.56 15.81 -52.33
C LEU A 277 -25.63 17.01 -52.57
N ALA A 278 -25.74 17.64 -53.74
CA ALA A 278 -24.91 18.79 -54.10
C ALA A 278 -25.09 19.96 -53.13
N GLY A 279 -26.34 20.28 -52.76
CA GLY A 279 -26.64 21.35 -51.81
C GLY A 279 -26.14 21.04 -50.39
N TRP A 280 -26.24 19.78 -49.96
CA TRP A 280 -25.73 19.33 -48.67
C TRP A 280 -24.20 19.40 -48.59
N LEU A 281 -23.50 18.92 -49.62
CA LEU A 281 -22.02 18.97 -49.69
C LEU A 281 -21.50 20.41 -49.76
N GLU A 282 -22.20 21.30 -50.45
CA GLU A 282 -21.87 22.73 -50.49
C GLU A 282 -22.11 23.42 -49.14
N ALA A 283 -23.20 23.09 -48.45
CA ALA A 283 -23.44 23.58 -47.09
C ALA A 283 -22.34 23.14 -46.12
N LEU A 284 -21.90 21.88 -46.20
CA LEU A 284 -20.78 21.37 -45.39
C LEU A 284 -19.45 22.02 -45.74
N ARG A 285 -19.18 22.30 -47.01
CA ARG A 285 -17.94 22.99 -47.42
C ARG A 285 -17.79 24.35 -46.73
N VAL A 286 -18.89 25.04 -46.48
CA VAL A 286 -18.90 26.34 -45.78
C VAL A 286 -18.93 26.16 -44.25
N ALA A 287 -19.74 25.23 -43.75
CA ALA A 287 -19.94 25.06 -42.31
C ALA A 287 -18.70 24.47 -41.61
N LEU A 288 -18.03 23.47 -42.19
CA LEU A 288 -16.95 22.75 -41.54
C LEU A 288 -15.72 23.63 -41.19
N PRO A 289 -15.20 24.48 -42.10
CA PRO A 289 -14.09 25.38 -41.75
C PRO A 289 -14.50 26.45 -40.73
N ALA A 290 -15.73 26.95 -40.81
CA ALA A 290 -16.25 27.96 -39.87
C ALA A 290 -16.38 27.39 -38.45
N GLU A 291 -16.77 26.13 -38.32
CA GLU A 291 -16.85 25.44 -37.03
C GLU A 291 -15.48 25.14 -36.45
N LEU A 292 -14.49 24.78 -37.27
CA LEU A 292 -13.12 24.65 -36.77
C LEU A 292 -12.52 25.97 -36.32
N ALA A 293 -12.77 27.05 -37.06
CA ALA A 293 -12.36 28.39 -36.65
C ALA A 293 -13.04 28.80 -35.33
N THR A 294 -14.32 28.44 -35.14
CA THR A 294 -15.03 28.66 -33.88
C THR A 294 -14.43 27.82 -32.75
N ALA A 295 -14.10 26.55 -33.02
CA ALA A 295 -13.50 25.67 -32.04
C ALA A 295 -12.13 26.19 -31.57
N GLU A 296 -11.32 26.70 -32.50
CA GLU A 296 -10.03 27.31 -32.18
C GLU A 296 -10.16 28.64 -31.43
N ALA A 297 -11.06 29.53 -31.88
CA ALA A 297 -11.18 30.87 -31.31
C ALA A 297 -11.95 30.92 -29.98
N LEU A 298 -12.99 30.10 -29.81
CA LEU A 298 -13.95 30.23 -28.71
C LEU A 298 -13.98 29.02 -27.78
N ILE A 299 -13.83 27.79 -28.31
CA ILE A 299 -13.96 26.57 -27.49
C ILE A 299 -12.62 26.16 -26.86
N ALA A 300 -11.53 26.22 -27.62
CA ALA A 300 -10.18 25.91 -27.14
C ALA A 300 -9.78 26.70 -25.87
N PRO A 301 -10.05 28.01 -25.73
CA PRO A 301 -9.74 28.74 -24.48
C PRO A 301 -10.62 28.33 -23.29
N CYS A 302 -11.79 27.73 -23.52
CA CYS A 302 -12.70 27.30 -22.46
C CYS A 302 -12.32 25.94 -21.85
N CYS A 303 -11.44 25.19 -22.51
CA CYS A 303 -11.09 23.82 -22.16
C CYS A 303 -9.61 23.68 -21.78
N PRO A 304 -9.26 22.66 -20.98
CA PRO A 304 -7.85 22.34 -20.72
C PRO A 304 -7.07 22.00 -21.99
N PRO A 305 -5.77 22.37 -22.08
CA PRO A 305 -4.97 22.17 -23.29
C PRO A 305 -4.79 20.68 -23.65
N HIS A 306 -4.82 19.80 -22.64
CA HIS A 306 -4.64 18.37 -22.84
C HIS A 306 -5.86 17.68 -23.48
N TYR A 307 -7.02 18.34 -23.57
CA TYR A 307 -8.17 17.84 -24.32
C TYR A 307 -7.92 17.87 -25.83
N LYS A 308 -6.98 18.73 -26.30
CA LYS A 308 -6.69 18.92 -27.73
C LYS A 308 -7.97 19.14 -28.54
N VAL A 309 -8.85 20.01 -28.05
CA VAL A 309 -10.21 20.30 -28.55
C VAL A 309 -10.25 20.45 -30.07
N VAL A 310 -9.35 21.23 -30.67
CA VAL A 310 -9.35 21.43 -32.14
C VAL A 310 -9.12 20.11 -32.90
N ARG A 311 -8.23 19.24 -32.40
CA ARG A 311 -8.03 17.90 -32.98
C ARG A 311 -9.27 17.04 -32.80
N LEU A 312 -9.87 17.05 -31.61
CA LEU A 312 -11.09 16.30 -31.33
C LEU A 312 -12.21 16.73 -32.29
N TRP A 313 -12.47 18.03 -32.44
CA TRP A 313 -13.46 18.56 -33.39
C TRP A 313 -13.18 18.13 -34.81
N ALA A 314 -11.93 18.21 -35.26
CA ALA A 314 -11.56 17.79 -36.60
C ALA A 314 -11.84 16.30 -36.84
N HIS A 315 -11.47 15.44 -35.89
CA HIS A 315 -11.70 13.99 -36.00
C HIS A 315 -13.19 13.65 -35.97
N THR A 316 -13.96 14.28 -35.08
CA THR A 316 -15.40 14.09 -34.97
C THR A 316 -16.13 14.54 -36.24
N LEU A 317 -15.78 15.71 -36.79
CA LEU A 317 -16.38 16.20 -38.03
C LEU A 317 -16.06 15.29 -39.22
N HIS A 318 -14.80 14.89 -39.35
CA HIS A 318 -14.37 13.97 -40.40
C HIS A 318 -15.05 12.59 -40.27
N GLY A 319 -15.08 12.03 -39.06
CA GLY A 319 -15.70 10.73 -38.78
C GLY A 319 -17.22 10.74 -38.97
N GLY A 320 -17.89 11.84 -38.61
CA GLY A 320 -19.31 12.08 -38.90
C GLY A 320 -19.58 12.13 -40.40
N LEU A 321 -18.83 12.94 -41.13
CA LEU A 321 -18.90 13.05 -42.59
C LEU A 321 -18.72 11.69 -43.26
N ARG A 322 -17.67 10.95 -42.87
CA ARG A 322 -17.39 9.60 -43.40
C ARG A 322 -18.57 8.65 -43.18
N ARG A 323 -19.14 8.61 -41.97
CA ARG A 323 -20.31 7.77 -41.66
C ARG A 323 -21.53 8.15 -42.49
N CYS A 324 -21.83 9.44 -42.64
CA CYS A 324 -22.94 9.90 -43.48
C CYS A 324 -22.74 9.52 -44.94
N LEU A 325 -21.53 9.70 -45.49
CA LEU A 325 -21.20 9.30 -46.85
C LEU A 325 -21.29 7.78 -47.04
N GLN A 326 -20.84 6.98 -46.07
CA GLN A 326 -20.98 5.52 -46.09
C GLN A 326 -22.45 5.09 -46.09
N GLN A 327 -23.27 5.65 -45.20
CA GLN A 327 -24.72 5.39 -45.16
C GLN A 327 -25.42 5.77 -46.47
N PHE A 328 -24.99 6.87 -47.10
CA PHE A 328 -25.52 7.31 -48.38
C PHE A 328 -25.11 6.37 -49.53
N LEU A 329 -23.88 5.86 -49.52
CA LEU A 329 -23.38 4.89 -50.50
C LEU A 329 -24.01 3.48 -50.34
N GLU A 330 -24.40 3.11 -49.12
CA GLU A 330 -25.11 1.86 -48.80
C GLU A 330 -26.63 1.94 -49.09
N GLY A 331 -27.14 3.15 -49.39
CA GLY A 331 -28.54 3.43 -49.73
C GLY A 331 -28.97 3.00 -51.15
N PRO A 332 -30.17 3.42 -51.61
CA PRO A 332 -30.67 3.07 -52.95
C PRO A 332 -29.75 3.59 -54.08
N GLU A 333 -29.84 2.96 -55.26
CA GLU A 333 -28.93 3.19 -56.40
C GLU A 333 -28.61 4.67 -56.63
N LEU A 334 -27.32 4.99 -56.53
CA LEU A 334 -26.82 6.34 -56.72
C LEU A 334 -26.90 6.72 -58.20
N GLY A 335 -27.67 7.77 -58.51
CA GLY A 335 -27.71 8.31 -59.87
C GLY A 335 -26.32 8.77 -60.32
N ALA A 336 -26.00 8.62 -61.61
CA ALA A 336 -24.69 8.98 -62.17
C ALA A 336 -24.26 10.43 -61.87
N SER A 337 -25.24 11.35 -61.75
CA SER A 337 -25.01 12.74 -61.36
C SER A 337 -24.52 12.85 -59.92
N ASP A 338 -25.20 12.22 -58.97
CA ASP A 338 -24.85 12.24 -57.54
C ASP A 338 -23.51 11.53 -57.29
N ALA A 339 -23.22 10.44 -58.03
CA ALA A 339 -21.94 9.75 -58.01
C ALA A 339 -20.78 10.65 -58.47
N PHE A 340 -20.97 11.39 -59.57
CA PHE A 340 -19.97 12.34 -60.06
C PHE A 340 -19.77 13.49 -59.06
N THR A 341 -20.84 14.07 -58.53
CA THR A 341 -20.77 15.15 -57.54
C THR A 341 -20.01 14.72 -56.29
N LEU A 342 -20.26 13.50 -55.78
CA LEU A 342 -19.56 12.95 -54.63
C LEU A 342 -18.07 12.72 -54.90
N LEU A 343 -17.72 12.10 -56.03
CA LEU A 343 -16.32 11.87 -56.42
C LEU A 343 -15.55 13.18 -56.62
N HIS A 344 -16.15 14.14 -57.31
CA HIS A 344 -15.56 15.46 -57.50
C HIS A 344 -15.34 16.17 -56.15
N TRP A 345 -16.33 16.11 -55.25
CA TRP A 345 -16.22 16.74 -53.94
C TRP A 345 -15.14 16.08 -53.08
N ALA A 346 -15.10 14.75 -53.01
CA ALA A 346 -14.11 14.02 -52.23
C ALA A 346 -12.66 14.26 -52.73
N LEU A 347 -12.45 14.19 -54.05
CA LEU A 347 -11.11 14.25 -54.64
C LEU A 347 -10.56 15.68 -54.78
N HIS A 348 -11.42 16.67 -55.03
CA HIS A 348 -10.97 18.02 -55.39
C HIS A 348 -11.37 19.09 -54.37
N VAL A 349 -12.51 18.93 -53.70
CA VAL A 349 -13.05 19.97 -52.80
C VAL A 349 -12.63 19.72 -51.36
N TYR A 350 -12.83 18.51 -50.85
CA TYR A 350 -12.52 18.13 -49.48
C TYR A 350 -11.01 18.11 -49.21
N LEU A 351 -10.23 17.48 -50.09
CA LEU A 351 -8.77 17.40 -49.96
C LEU A 351 -8.05 18.74 -50.26
N GLY A 352 -8.65 19.60 -51.09
CA GLY A 352 -8.03 20.85 -51.54
C GLY A 352 -8.37 22.07 -50.68
N SER A 353 -9.65 22.28 -50.39
CA SER A 353 -10.18 23.54 -49.84
C SER A 353 -10.65 23.47 -48.39
N VAL A 354 -10.92 22.27 -47.87
CA VAL A 354 -11.35 22.08 -46.48
C VAL A 354 -10.13 21.73 -45.64
N PRO A 355 -9.78 22.52 -44.60
CA PRO A 355 -8.60 22.26 -43.77
C PRO A 355 -8.60 20.87 -43.13
N LEU A 356 -9.78 20.26 -42.91
CA LEU A 356 -9.94 18.88 -42.45
C LEU A 356 -9.24 17.84 -43.35
N GLY A 357 -9.30 18.00 -44.68
CA GLY A 357 -8.67 17.08 -45.63
C GLY A 357 -7.14 17.18 -45.65
N GLN A 358 -6.59 18.34 -45.27
CA GLN A 358 -5.14 18.55 -45.17
C GLN A 358 -4.55 17.99 -43.87
N TRP A 359 -5.36 17.86 -42.82
CA TRP A 359 -4.93 17.28 -41.53
C TRP A 359 -4.72 15.76 -41.61
N GLU A 360 -5.46 15.05 -42.47
CA GLU A 360 -5.21 13.63 -42.75
C GLU A 360 -3.87 13.40 -43.46
N VAL A 361 -3.53 14.29 -44.40
CA VAL A 361 -2.26 14.21 -45.15
C VAL A 361 -1.06 14.56 -44.26
N GLY A 362 -1.17 15.61 -43.43
CA GLY A 362 -0.10 16.00 -42.50
C GLY A 362 0.10 15.05 -41.30
N GLY A 363 -0.94 14.31 -40.91
CA GLY A 363 -0.85 13.31 -39.82
C GLY A 363 -0.06 12.05 -40.19
N SER A 364 0.00 11.71 -41.48
CA SER A 364 0.76 10.55 -41.95
C SER A 364 2.26 10.83 -42.18
N GLU A 365 2.67 12.10 -42.24
CA GLU A 365 4.08 12.49 -42.41
C GLU A 365 4.78 12.84 -41.08
N ALA A 366 4.04 13.07 -39.99
CA ALA A 366 4.61 13.41 -38.68
C ALA A 366 5.07 12.19 -37.84
N GLY A 367 5.27 11.03 -38.46
CA GLY A 367 5.84 9.82 -37.85
C GLY A 367 7.30 9.55 -38.21
N GLY A 368 7.93 10.45 -38.97
CA GLY A 368 9.30 10.27 -39.46
C GLY A 368 10.10 11.56 -39.38
N SER A 369 10.40 12.02 -38.17
CA SER A 369 11.54 12.86 -37.79
C SER A 369 11.29 13.45 -36.39
N GLU A 370 11.64 12.70 -35.35
CA GLU A 370 12.57 13.08 -34.27
C GLU A 370 12.71 11.92 -33.27
#